data_AF-A0A8I1GA16-F1
#
_entry.id   AF-A0A8I1GA16-F1
#
_cell.length_a   1.000
_cell.length_b   1.000
_cell.length_c   1.000
_cell.angle_alpha   90.00
_cell.angle_beta   90.00
_cell.angle_gamma   90.00
#
_symmetry.space_group_name_H-M   'P 1'
#
loop_
_entity.id
_entity.type
_entity.pdbx_description
1 polymer ?
#
loop_
_entity_poly.entity_id
_entity_poly.type
_entity_poly.pdbx_seq_one_letter_code
_entity_poly.pdbx_strand_id
1 'polypeptide(L)'
;MSDDLDLSDLTDDQLVGLARLVAAEAARRKYPVKHAARAAALDEEEKARIASLATDAEWAAIRAEERRRVEAEARAKARAEAQAKAPPPRDATQEAEWAQRKLYARMVAETLGTGWTLNVWRAREDSEVRVYLDHASAQEQRTRYGSKKVGPHAVLYVTGGRKNPPGKLEMTKIDSSARRAVQAIASLAARRWREIRIDCDDAAAAAVADLPYPSEYLAVRKNP
;
A
#
# COMPACT_ATOMS: atom_id res chain seq x y z
N MET A 1 -80.36 36.39 -2.36
CA MET A 1 -81.36 36.59 -1.29
C MET A 1 -81.11 37.98 -0.76
N SER A 2 -82.00 38.93 -0.99
CA SER A 2 -81.84 40.29 -0.47
C SER A 2 -82.16 40.27 1.02
N ASP A 3 -81.12 40.28 1.86
CA ASP A 3 -81.19 40.57 3.29
C ASP A 3 -81.32 42.09 3.50
N ASP A 4 -82.38 42.69 2.98
CA ASP A 4 -82.73 44.07 3.34
C ASP A 4 -83.59 43.99 4.60
N LEU A 5 -82.97 44.27 5.75
CA LEU A 5 -83.71 44.53 6.98
C LEU A 5 -84.48 45.84 6.79
N ASP A 6 -85.79 45.74 6.57
CA ASP A 6 -86.66 46.90 6.55
C ASP A 6 -86.81 47.45 7.97
N LEU A 7 -86.28 48.65 8.19
CA LEU A 7 -86.28 49.35 9.48
C LEU A 7 -87.21 50.58 9.47
N SER A 8 -88.03 50.72 8.43
CA SER A 8 -88.84 51.92 8.15
C SER A 8 -89.91 52.22 9.21
N ASP A 9 -90.32 51.21 9.99
CA ASP A 9 -91.33 51.32 11.06
C ASP A 9 -90.73 51.66 12.44
N LEU A 10 -89.41 51.79 12.54
CA LEU A 10 -88.75 52.16 13.80
C LEU A 10 -88.60 53.69 13.90
N THR A 11 -88.83 54.22 15.10
CA THR A 11 -88.52 55.63 15.36
C THR A 11 -87.00 55.84 15.42
N ASP A 12 -86.56 57.08 15.17
CA ASP A 12 -85.12 57.43 15.20
C ASP A 12 -84.45 57.01 16.52
N ASP A 13 -85.14 57.17 17.65
CA ASP A 13 -84.63 56.75 18.96
C ASP A 13 -84.46 55.22 19.08
N GLN A 14 -85.35 54.45 18.46
CA GLN A 14 -85.27 52.98 18.43
C GLN A 14 -84.15 52.51 17.50
N LEU A 15 -83.95 53.17 16.36
CA LEU A 15 -82.84 52.93 15.44
C LEU A 15 -81.49 53.23 16.11
N VAL A 16 -81.37 54.35 16.83
CA VAL A 16 -80.17 54.68 17.61
C VAL A 16 -79.93 53.66 18.72
N GLY A 17 -80.99 53.19 19.39
CA GLY A 17 -80.92 52.11 20.37
C GLY A 17 -80.40 50.79 19.78
N LEU A 18 -80.92 50.40 18.61
CA LEU A 18 -80.49 49.20 17.89
C LEU A 18 -79.02 49.31 17.44
N ALA A 19 -78.63 50.45 16.87
CA ALA A 19 -77.25 50.70 16.45
C ALA A 19 -76.27 50.63 17.64
N ARG A 20 -76.66 51.14 18.81
CA ARG A 20 -75.86 51.03 20.04
C ARG A 20 -75.73 49.59 20.51
N LEU A 21 -76.80 48.79 20.44
CA LEU A 21 -76.77 47.37 20.79
C LEU A 21 -75.91 46.55 19.82
N VAL A 22 -76.02 46.82 18.52
CA VAL A 22 -75.18 46.19 17.49
C VAL A 22 -73.72 46.56 17.68
N ALA A 23 -73.42 47.84 17.95
CA ALA A 23 -72.05 48.29 18.24
C ALA A 23 -71.50 47.66 19.53
N ALA A 24 -72.32 47.55 20.58
CA ALA A 24 -71.95 46.91 21.84
C ALA A 24 -71.72 45.40 21.66
N GLU A 25 -72.55 44.71 20.89
CA GLU A 25 -72.42 43.28 20.62
C GLU A 25 -71.24 43.00 19.67
N ALA A 26 -71.01 43.85 18.67
CA ALA A 26 -69.81 43.78 17.83
C ALA A 26 -68.54 44.00 18.66
N ALA A 27 -68.55 44.96 19.59
CA ALA A 27 -67.44 45.18 20.52
C ALA A 27 -67.24 43.98 21.46
N ARG A 28 -68.34 43.38 21.95
CA ARG A 28 -68.32 42.17 22.79
C ARG A 28 -67.75 40.96 22.06
N ARG A 29 -68.11 40.75 20.79
CA ARG A 29 -67.66 39.62 19.96
C ARG A 29 -66.24 39.80 19.40
N LYS A 30 -65.76 41.04 19.26
CA LYS A 30 -64.41 41.35 18.76
C LYS A 30 -63.29 40.69 19.59
N TYR A 31 -63.46 40.60 20.91
CA TYR A 31 -62.44 40.06 21.81
C TYR A 31 -62.37 38.51 21.78
N PRO A 32 -63.50 37.76 21.88
CA PRO A 32 -63.51 36.32 21.67
C PRO A 32 -62.98 35.88 20.31
N VAL A 33 -63.34 36.57 19.22
CA VAL A 33 -62.87 36.23 17.86
C VAL A 33 -61.36 36.43 17.73
N LYS A 34 -60.81 37.53 18.28
CA LYS A 34 -59.36 37.76 18.29
C LYS A 34 -58.62 36.73 19.14
N HIS A 35 -59.19 36.30 20.27
CA HIS A 35 -58.60 35.25 21.10
C HIS A 35 -58.64 33.89 20.42
N ALA A 36 -59.75 33.52 19.79
CA ALA A 36 -59.85 32.27 19.02
C ALA A 36 -58.85 32.24 17.86
N ALA A 37 -58.70 33.34 17.12
CA ALA A 37 -57.71 33.45 16.05
C ALA A 37 -56.27 33.36 16.58
N ARG A 38 -55.97 33.97 17.74
CA ARG A 38 -54.66 33.87 18.39
C ARG A 38 -54.38 32.46 18.92
N ALA A 39 -55.37 31.79 19.49
CA ALA A 39 -55.25 30.42 19.95
C ALA A 39 -55.01 29.45 18.78
N ALA A 40 -55.72 29.63 17.67
CA ALA A 40 -55.50 28.85 16.44
C ALA A 40 -54.11 29.12 15.84
N ALA A 41 -53.64 30.37 15.82
CA ALA A 41 -52.29 30.68 15.35
C ALA A 41 -51.19 30.03 16.20
N LEU A 42 -51.35 30.02 17.53
CA LEU A 42 -50.44 29.34 18.45
C LEU A 42 -50.44 27.82 18.25
N ASP A 43 -51.60 27.22 17.94
CA ASP A 43 -51.72 25.79 17.61
C ASP A 43 -50.99 25.45 16.30
N GLU A 44 -51.11 26.30 15.28
CA GLU A 44 -50.38 26.14 14.01
C GLU A 44 -48.86 26.34 14.17
N GLU A 45 -48.42 27.30 14.99
CA GLU A 45 -47.00 27.48 15.33
C GLU A 45 -46.42 26.24 16.04
N GLU A 46 -47.18 25.62 16.95
CA GLU A 46 -46.75 24.42 17.66
C GLU A 46 -46.70 23.20 16.73
N LYS A 47 -47.69 23.03 15.85
CA LYS A 47 -47.65 22.00 14.79
C LYS A 47 -46.43 22.17 13.89
N ALA A 48 -46.11 23.40 13.49
CA ALA A 48 -44.93 23.68 12.67
C ALA A 48 -43.63 23.33 13.40
N ARG A 49 -43.53 23.60 14.71
CA ARG A 49 -42.39 23.18 15.54
C ARG A 49 -42.23 21.67 15.60
N ILE A 50 -43.32 20.94 15.87
CA ILE A 50 -43.29 19.48 15.95
C ILE A 50 -42.86 18.88 14.61
N ALA A 51 -43.37 19.40 13.49
CA ALA A 51 -42.99 18.98 12.15
C ALA A 51 -41.50 19.25 11.86
N SER A 52 -40.97 20.41 12.27
CA SER A 52 -39.54 20.73 12.14
C SER A 52 -38.67 19.78 12.96
N LEU A 53 -39.03 19.52 14.22
CA LEU A 53 -38.28 18.61 15.10
C LEU A 53 -38.29 17.16 14.58
N ALA A 54 -39.41 16.70 14.03
CA ALA A 54 -39.51 15.39 13.39
C ALA A 54 -38.59 15.29 12.16
N THR A 55 -38.60 16.32 11.30
CA THR A 55 -37.74 16.40 10.11
C THR A 55 -36.26 16.41 10.51
N ASP A 56 -35.89 17.18 11.54
CA ASP A 56 -34.52 17.24 12.05
C ASP A 56 -34.05 15.89 12.62
N ALA A 57 -34.94 15.17 13.29
CA ALA A 57 -34.66 13.84 13.83
C ALA A 57 -34.42 12.81 12.70
N GLU A 58 -35.21 12.84 11.63
CA GLU A 58 -35.03 12.00 10.45
C GLU A 58 -33.67 12.27 9.77
N TRP A 59 -33.34 13.54 9.54
CA TRP A 59 -32.04 13.93 8.98
C TRP A 59 -30.87 13.57 9.89
N ALA A 60 -31.06 13.60 11.21
CA ALA A 60 -30.04 13.15 12.15
C ALA A 60 -29.82 11.62 12.08
N ALA A 61 -30.90 10.84 11.92
CA ALA A 61 -30.84 9.39 11.76
C ALA A 61 -30.11 8.99 10.46
N ILE A 62 -30.47 9.60 9.32
CA ILE A 62 -29.82 9.36 8.02
C ILE A 62 -28.32 9.67 8.10
N ARG A 63 -27.95 10.82 8.68
CA ARG A 63 -26.54 11.19 8.85
C ARG A 63 -25.79 10.23 9.77
N ALA A 64 -26.44 9.65 10.79
CA ALA A 64 -25.81 8.67 11.67
C ALA A 64 -25.55 7.35 10.95
N GLU A 65 -26.46 6.90 10.09
CA GLU A 65 -26.30 5.71 9.26
C GLU A 65 -25.17 5.88 8.24
N GLU A 66 -25.15 7.01 7.53
CA GLU A 66 -24.06 7.33 6.58
C GLU A 66 -22.69 7.40 7.27
N ARG A 67 -22.60 7.98 8.47
CA ARG A 67 -21.34 7.95 9.25
C ARG A 67 -20.89 6.53 9.56
N ARG A 68 -21.82 5.64 9.97
CA ARG A 68 -21.49 4.23 10.23
C ARG A 68 -21.02 3.51 8.97
N ARG A 69 -21.64 3.79 7.83
CA ARG A 69 -21.23 3.24 6.53
C ARG A 69 -19.83 3.70 6.15
N VAL A 70 -19.56 5.01 6.21
CA VAL A 70 -18.24 5.57 5.91
C VAL A 70 -17.17 5.03 6.86
N GLU A 71 -17.47 4.89 8.15
CA GLU A 71 -16.55 4.27 9.12
C GLU A 71 -16.28 2.80 8.81
N ALA A 72 -17.30 2.03 8.41
CA ALA A 72 -17.15 0.63 8.02
C ALA A 72 -16.31 0.48 6.74
N GLU A 73 -16.58 1.30 5.72
CA GLU A 73 -15.80 1.34 4.48
C GLU A 73 -14.36 1.77 4.73
N ALA A 74 -14.13 2.80 5.55
CA ALA A 74 -12.79 3.26 5.93
C ALA A 74 -12.01 2.18 6.68
N ARG A 75 -12.65 1.46 7.63
CA ARG A 75 -12.04 0.33 8.34
C ARG A 75 -11.73 -0.84 7.41
N ALA A 76 -12.62 -1.16 6.48
CA ALA A 76 -12.41 -2.21 5.49
C ALA A 76 -11.23 -1.87 4.57
N LYS A 77 -11.17 -0.64 4.08
CA LYS A 77 -10.05 -0.13 3.28
C LYS A 77 -8.74 -0.16 4.05
N ALA A 78 -8.73 0.31 5.30
CA ALA A 78 -7.55 0.26 6.15
C ALA A 78 -7.04 -1.17 6.40
N ARG A 79 -7.93 -2.15 6.56
CA ARG A 79 -7.56 -3.57 6.68
C ARG A 79 -6.99 -4.13 5.39
N ALA A 80 -7.59 -3.81 4.25
CA ALA A 80 -7.09 -4.24 2.94
C ALA A 80 -5.70 -3.66 2.66
N GLU A 81 -5.49 -2.36 2.94
CA GLU A 81 -4.18 -1.73 2.82
C GLU A 81 -3.15 -2.32 3.79
N ALA A 82 -3.54 -2.64 5.02
CA ALA A 82 -2.66 -3.29 5.99
C ALA A 82 -2.26 -4.72 5.56
N GLN A 83 -3.19 -5.49 4.97
CA GLN A 83 -2.89 -6.81 4.41
C GLN A 83 -2.02 -6.73 3.17
N ALA A 84 -2.25 -5.75 2.27
CA ALA A 84 -1.42 -5.55 1.08
C ALA A 84 0.02 -5.11 1.43
N LYS A 85 0.19 -4.37 2.54
CA LYS A 85 1.51 -3.95 3.06
C LYS A 85 2.14 -4.97 3.99
N ALA A 86 1.45 -6.06 4.35
CA ALA A 86 2.02 -7.07 5.20
C ALA A 86 3.20 -7.74 4.46
N PRO A 87 4.41 -7.75 5.04
CA PRO A 87 5.52 -8.45 4.42
C PRO A 87 5.18 -9.95 4.31
N PRO A 88 5.64 -10.64 3.25
CA PRO A 88 5.45 -12.07 3.15
C PRO A 88 6.00 -12.77 4.40
N PRO A 89 5.43 -13.92 4.79
CA PRO A 89 5.92 -14.70 5.92
C PRO A 89 7.42 -14.99 5.73
N ARG A 90 8.18 -14.95 6.83
CA ARG A 90 9.65 -15.10 6.82
C ARG A 90 10.08 -16.37 6.10
N ASP A 91 9.31 -17.45 6.22
CA ASP A 91 9.62 -18.74 5.60
C ASP A 91 9.59 -18.65 4.08
N ALA A 92 8.59 -17.96 3.49
CA ALA A 92 8.53 -17.71 2.06
C ALA A 92 9.72 -16.86 1.55
N THR A 93 10.22 -15.93 2.38
CA THR A 93 11.41 -15.15 2.01
C THR A 93 12.70 -15.96 2.06
N GLN A 94 12.83 -16.87 3.04
CA GLN A 94 13.99 -17.76 3.16
C GLN A 94 13.99 -18.81 2.06
N GLU A 95 12.84 -19.41 1.74
CA GLU A 95 12.71 -20.36 0.62
C GLU A 95 13.06 -19.70 -0.71
N ALA A 96 12.56 -18.48 -0.96
CA ALA A 96 12.89 -17.73 -2.17
C ALA A 96 14.38 -17.38 -2.24
N GLU A 97 14.99 -16.99 -1.12
CA GLU A 97 16.44 -16.73 -1.06
C GLU A 97 17.24 -18.01 -1.30
N TRP A 98 16.85 -19.12 -0.68
CA TRP A 98 17.49 -20.42 -0.86
C TRP A 98 17.38 -20.90 -2.30
N ALA A 99 16.21 -20.80 -2.93
CA ALA A 99 16.01 -21.13 -4.34
C ALA A 99 16.92 -20.32 -5.25
N GLN A 100 17.11 -19.02 -4.96
CA GLN A 100 18.07 -18.19 -5.68
C GLN A 100 19.51 -18.66 -5.48
N ARG A 101 19.92 -19.00 -4.24
CA ARG A 101 21.26 -19.54 -3.99
C ARG A 101 21.53 -20.80 -4.81
N LYS A 102 20.56 -21.71 -4.88
CA LYS A 102 20.63 -22.92 -5.71
C LYS A 102 20.76 -22.61 -7.21
N LEU A 103 20.02 -21.63 -7.72
CA LEU A 103 20.12 -21.21 -9.13
C LEU A 103 21.55 -20.75 -9.47
N TYR A 104 22.18 -19.95 -8.61
CA TYR A 104 23.55 -19.51 -8.81
C TYR A 104 24.57 -20.64 -8.67
N ALA A 105 24.39 -21.52 -7.69
CA ALA A 105 25.19 -22.73 -7.56
C ALA A 105 25.12 -23.60 -8.82
N ARG A 106 23.93 -23.78 -9.39
CA ARG A 106 23.72 -24.51 -10.64
C ARG A 106 24.39 -23.84 -11.84
N MET A 107 24.30 -22.50 -11.97
CA MET A 107 25.02 -21.77 -13.02
C MET A 107 26.53 -21.98 -12.91
N VAL A 108 27.09 -21.95 -11.68
CA VAL A 108 28.51 -22.23 -11.44
C VAL A 108 28.85 -23.68 -11.81
N ALA A 109 28.06 -24.65 -11.35
CA ALA A 109 28.28 -26.06 -11.62
C ALA A 109 28.23 -26.40 -13.12
N GLU A 110 27.27 -25.85 -13.86
CA GLU A 110 27.15 -26.02 -15.31
C GLU A 110 28.31 -25.36 -16.08
N THR A 111 28.97 -24.36 -15.49
CA THR A 111 30.02 -23.58 -16.16
C THR A 111 31.44 -24.07 -15.81
N LEU A 112 31.66 -24.46 -14.56
CA LEU A 112 32.98 -24.75 -14.00
C LEU A 112 33.11 -26.18 -13.44
N GLY A 113 32.02 -26.94 -13.39
CA GLY A 113 31.98 -28.26 -12.75
C GLY A 113 31.80 -28.19 -11.23
N THR A 114 32.17 -29.26 -10.55
CA THR A 114 32.02 -29.40 -9.10
C THR A 114 33.19 -28.79 -8.33
N GLY A 115 33.04 -28.62 -7.02
CA GLY A 115 34.08 -28.21 -6.09
C GLY A 115 34.21 -26.71 -5.93
N TRP A 116 33.22 -25.91 -6.34
CA TRP A 116 33.33 -24.44 -6.33
C TRP A 116 32.54 -23.80 -5.19
N THR A 117 33.10 -22.72 -4.62
CA THR A 117 32.41 -21.82 -3.70
C THR A 117 32.28 -20.44 -4.33
N LEU A 118 31.07 -19.88 -4.33
CA LEU A 118 30.80 -18.48 -4.71
C LEU A 118 30.75 -17.61 -3.45
N ASN A 119 31.55 -16.56 -3.41
CA ASN A 119 31.59 -15.63 -2.29
C ASN A 119 31.54 -14.16 -2.75
N VAL A 120 30.54 -13.40 -2.32
CA VAL A 120 30.47 -11.95 -2.51
C VAL A 120 31.00 -11.27 -1.27
N TRP A 121 32.11 -10.56 -1.42
CA TRP A 121 32.76 -9.81 -0.36
C TRP A 121 32.61 -8.31 -0.59
N ARG A 122 32.34 -7.57 0.49
CA ARG A 122 32.31 -6.12 0.49
C ARG A 122 33.14 -5.54 1.63
N ALA A 123 33.89 -4.50 1.32
CA ALA A 123 34.54 -3.69 2.33
C ALA A 123 33.49 -2.98 3.21
N ARG A 124 33.85 -2.67 4.46
CA ARG A 124 32.94 -2.05 5.46
C ARG A 124 32.29 -0.74 4.99
N GLU A 125 32.96 0.01 4.13
CA GLU A 125 32.50 1.31 3.60
C GLU A 125 31.92 1.18 2.18
N ASP A 126 31.65 -0.03 1.70
CA ASP A 126 31.24 -0.32 0.31
C ASP A 126 32.18 0.24 -0.77
N SER A 127 33.37 0.69 -0.37
CA SER A 127 34.40 1.23 -1.26
C SER A 127 34.96 0.16 -2.21
N GLU A 128 34.84 -1.11 -1.84
CA GLU A 128 35.26 -2.22 -2.66
C GLU A 128 34.29 -3.40 -2.61
N VAL A 129 33.86 -3.88 -3.78
CA VAL A 129 33.04 -5.06 -3.95
C VAL A 129 33.79 -6.07 -4.82
N ARG A 130 33.95 -7.28 -4.31
CA ARG A 130 34.62 -8.38 -5.01
C ARG A 130 33.76 -9.63 -4.98
N VAL A 131 33.82 -10.41 -6.05
CA VAL A 131 33.20 -11.74 -6.10
C VAL A 131 34.27 -12.77 -6.37
N TYR A 132 34.36 -13.74 -5.48
CA TYR A 132 35.29 -14.84 -5.53
C TYR A 132 34.57 -16.11 -5.97
N LEU A 133 35.19 -16.84 -6.87
CA LEU A 133 34.86 -18.23 -7.19
C LEU A 133 36.11 -19.04 -6.88
N ASP A 134 36.06 -19.82 -5.81
CA ASP A 134 37.21 -20.60 -5.34
C ASP A 134 36.90 -22.08 -5.48
N HIS A 135 37.78 -22.83 -6.12
CA HIS A 135 37.68 -24.28 -6.11
C HIS A 135 38.18 -24.84 -4.77
N ALA A 136 37.69 -26.00 -4.33
CA ALA A 136 38.07 -26.65 -3.08
C ALA A 136 39.58 -26.98 -3.02
N SER A 137 40.20 -27.17 -4.19
CA SER A 137 41.64 -27.36 -4.31
C SER A 137 42.45 -26.05 -4.32
N ALA A 138 41.81 -24.88 -4.24
CA ALA A 138 42.49 -23.60 -4.15
C ALA A 138 43.02 -23.42 -2.73
N GLN A 139 44.34 -23.40 -2.60
CA GLN A 139 45.01 -23.24 -1.32
C GLN A 139 45.58 -21.84 -1.18
N GLU A 140 45.49 -21.28 0.02
CA GLU A 140 46.15 -20.04 0.35
C GLU A 140 47.61 -20.34 0.73
N GLN A 141 48.54 -19.97 -0.13
CA GLN A 141 49.97 -20.10 0.14
C GLN A 141 50.49 -18.78 0.73
N ARG A 142 51.03 -18.83 1.94
CA ARG A 142 51.77 -17.69 2.52
C ARG A 142 53.09 -17.49 1.78
N THR A 143 53.33 -16.27 1.34
CA THR A 143 54.58 -15.83 0.73
C THR A 143 55.18 -14.70 1.57
N ARG A 144 56.45 -14.34 1.32
CA ARG A 144 57.12 -13.21 1.98
C ARG A 144 56.38 -11.88 1.82
N TYR A 145 55.55 -11.74 0.78
CA TYR A 145 54.83 -10.51 0.43
C TYR A 145 53.33 -10.57 0.73
N GLY A 146 52.87 -11.60 1.46
CA GLY A 146 51.46 -11.81 1.79
C GLY A 146 50.95 -13.17 1.33
N SER A 147 49.64 -13.40 1.40
CA SER A 147 49.04 -14.63 0.93
C SER A 147 48.71 -14.58 -0.56
N LYS A 148 48.92 -15.70 -1.25
CA LYS A 148 48.56 -15.90 -2.65
C LYS A 148 47.71 -17.15 -2.75
N LYS A 149 46.57 -17.08 -3.44
CA LYS A 149 45.79 -18.27 -3.78
C LYS A 149 46.46 -19.04 -4.91
N VAL A 150 46.67 -20.33 -4.68
CA VAL A 150 47.28 -21.28 -5.62
C VAL A 150 46.26 -22.36 -5.90
N GLY A 151 45.84 -22.47 -7.17
CA GLY A 151 44.78 -23.37 -7.61
C GLY A 151 43.73 -22.65 -8.44
N PRO A 152 42.69 -23.37 -8.90
CA PRO A 152 41.62 -22.81 -9.70
C PRO A 152 40.83 -21.78 -8.90
N HIS A 153 40.86 -20.53 -9.32
CA HIS A 153 40.06 -19.47 -8.71
C HIS A 153 39.81 -18.32 -9.70
N ALA A 154 38.70 -17.60 -9.50
CA ALA A 154 38.39 -16.37 -10.20
C ALA A 154 38.00 -15.26 -9.22
N VAL A 155 38.37 -14.03 -9.54
CA VAL A 155 38.01 -12.83 -8.78
C VAL A 155 37.52 -11.74 -9.73
N LEU A 156 36.26 -11.33 -9.56
CA LEU A 156 35.71 -10.15 -10.21
C LEU A 156 35.80 -8.95 -9.26
N TYR A 157 36.47 -7.88 -9.70
CA TYR A 157 36.50 -6.60 -9.01
C TYR A 157 35.36 -5.73 -9.54
N VAL A 158 34.23 -5.66 -8.83
CA VAL A 158 33.01 -5.02 -9.34
C VAL A 158 33.16 -3.50 -9.34
N THR A 159 33.52 -2.91 -8.20
CA THR A 159 33.82 -1.47 -8.11
C THR A 159 35.27 -1.16 -8.44
N GLY A 160 36.18 -2.13 -8.22
CA GLY A 160 37.61 -1.95 -8.44
C GLY A 160 38.28 -0.99 -7.45
N GLY A 161 39.54 -0.68 -7.72
CA GLY A 161 40.39 0.24 -6.95
C GLY A 161 41.67 0.55 -7.71
N ARG A 162 42.63 1.22 -7.06
CA ARG A 162 43.87 1.71 -7.71
C ARG A 162 44.66 0.63 -8.47
N LYS A 163 44.67 -0.61 -7.96
CA LYS A 163 45.40 -1.75 -8.56
C LYS A 163 44.58 -2.56 -9.55
N ASN A 164 43.25 -2.52 -9.44
CA ASN A 164 42.33 -3.38 -10.18
C ASN A 164 41.14 -2.56 -10.65
N PRO A 165 41.04 -2.19 -11.94
CA PRO A 165 39.93 -1.37 -12.40
C PRO A 165 38.58 -2.08 -12.23
N PRO A 166 37.47 -1.33 -12.09
CA PRO A 166 36.12 -1.88 -12.07
C PRO A 166 35.88 -2.80 -13.28
N GLY A 167 35.22 -3.93 -13.04
CA GLY A 167 34.95 -4.96 -14.04
C GLY A 167 36.14 -5.90 -14.35
N LYS A 168 37.32 -5.69 -13.76
CA LYS A 168 38.46 -6.60 -13.98
C LYS A 168 38.12 -7.99 -13.44
N LEU A 169 38.31 -9.01 -14.30
CA LEU A 169 38.20 -10.42 -13.94
C LEU A 169 39.58 -11.07 -14.02
N GLU A 170 40.07 -11.52 -12.86
CA GLU A 170 41.25 -12.37 -12.74
C GLU A 170 40.80 -13.83 -12.68
N MET A 171 41.41 -14.70 -13.49
CA MET A 171 41.14 -16.14 -13.51
C MET A 171 42.48 -16.86 -13.50
N THR A 172 42.61 -17.83 -12.60
CA THR A 172 43.81 -18.64 -12.47
C THR A 172 43.41 -20.09 -12.61
N LYS A 173 44.07 -20.85 -13.51
CA LYS A 173 43.80 -22.27 -13.77
C LYS A 173 42.32 -22.58 -14.05
N ILE A 174 41.63 -21.66 -14.74
CA ILE A 174 40.29 -21.84 -15.31
C ILE A 174 40.39 -21.59 -16.80
N ASP A 175 39.67 -22.37 -17.60
CA ASP A 175 39.64 -22.18 -19.05
C ASP A 175 39.10 -20.78 -19.41
N SER A 176 39.81 -20.13 -20.34
CA SER A 176 39.43 -18.86 -20.94
C SER A 176 38.06 -18.88 -21.63
N SER A 177 37.61 -20.04 -22.13
CA SER A 177 36.27 -20.19 -22.73
C SER A 177 35.14 -19.87 -21.72
N ALA A 178 35.34 -20.18 -20.44
CA ALA A 178 34.37 -19.90 -19.38
C ALA A 178 34.35 -18.41 -18.96
N ARG A 179 35.26 -17.57 -19.46
CA ARG A 179 35.48 -16.20 -18.96
C ARG A 179 34.22 -15.35 -18.95
N ARG A 180 33.47 -15.33 -20.06
CA ARG A 180 32.25 -14.53 -20.16
C ARG A 180 31.18 -15.01 -19.20
N ALA A 181 31.01 -16.33 -19.08
CA ALA A 181 30.00 -16.94 -18.21
C ALA A 181 30.33 -16.67 -16.73
N VAL A 182 31.60 -16.84 -16.34
CA VAL A 182 32.11 -16.50 -15.01
C VAL A 182 31.88 -15.03 -14.68
N GLN A 183 32.19 -14.12 -15.61
CA GLN A 183 31.95 -12.69 -15.42
C GLN A 183 30.46 -12.37 -15.24
N ALA A 184 29.59 -12.99 -16.04
CA ALA A 184 28.14 -12.82 -15.93
C ALA A 184 27.60 -13.31 -14.58
N ILE A 185 27.96 -14.53 -14.16
CA ILE A 185 27.55 -15.11 -12.87
C ILE A 185 28.00 -14.21 -11.72
N ALA A 186 29.27 -13.80 -11.71
CA ALA A 186 29.83 -12.96 -10.66
C ALA A 186 29.16 -11.57 -10.62
N SER A 187 28.89 -10.97 -11.77
CA SER A 187 28.19 -9.68 -11.87
C SER A 187 26.75 -9.78 -11.35
N LEU A 188 26.04 -10.84 -11.71
CA LEU A 188 24.69 -11.12 -11.22
C LEU A 188 24.69 -11.32 -9.71
N ALA A 189 25.69 -12.01 -9.15
CA ALA A 189 25.75 -12.29 -7.72
C ALA A 189 26.00 -11.00 -6.92
N ALA A 190 26.90 -10.14 -7.40
CA ALA A 190 27.21 -8.85 -6.78
C ALA A 190 26.01 -7.89 -6.74
N ARG A 191 25.16 -7.91 -7.78
CA ARG A 191 23.93 -7.11 -7.82
C ARG A 191 22.88 -7.62 -6.83
N ARG A 192 22.82 -8.95 -6.64
CA ARG A 192 21.78 -9.59 -5.84
C ARG A 192 22.08 -9.55 -4.34
N TRP A 193 23.33 -9.79 -3.95
CA TRP A 193 23.71 -9.94 -2.56
C TRP A 193 24.71 -8.88 -2.13
N ARG A 194 24.55 -8.45 -0.87
CA ARG A 194 25.53 -7.58 -0.22
C ARG A 194 26.73 -8.40 0.24
N GLU A 195 26.48 -9.50 0.94
CA GLU A 195 27.49 -10.47 1.36
C GLU A 195 26.85 -11.86 1.30
N ILE A 196 27.56 -12.83 0.71
CA ILE A 196 27.07 -14.20 0.66
C ILE A 196 28.23 -15.17 0.44
N ARG A 197 28.11 -16.38 1.01
CA ARG A 197 28.93 -17.53 0.65
C ARG A 197 28.03 -18.71 0.30
N ILE A 198 28.24 -19.31 -0.86
CA ILE A 198 27.48 -20.45 -1.37
C ILE A 198 28.48 -21.56 -1.69
N ASP A 199 28.33 -22.71 -1.04
CA ASP A 199 28.94 -23.95 -1.51
C ASP A 199 28.12 -24.47 -2.69
N CYS A 200 28.71 -24.51 -3.88
CA CYS A 200 27.96 -24.76 -5.10
C CYS A 200 27.59 -26.24 -5.28
N ASP A 201 28.35 -27.17 -4.70
CA ASP A 201 28.06 -28.60 -4.83
C ASP A 201 26.81 -28.97 -4.02
N ASP A 202 26.80 -28.59 -2.75
CA ASP A 202 25.69 -28.85 -1.84
C ASP A 202 24.40 -28.17 -2.30
N ALA A 203 24.52 -26.94 -2.82
CA ALA A 203 23.37 -26.16 -3.27
C ALA A 203 22.83 -26.63 -4.63
N ALA A 204 23.68 -27.15 -5.54
CA ALA A 204 23.23 -27.67 -6.84
C ALA A 204 22.60 -29.07 -6.76
N ALA A 205 22.96 -29.88 -5.76
CA ALA A 205 22.44 -31.24 -5.58
C ALA A 205 20.98 -31.29 -5.11
N ALA A 206 20.47 -30.23 -4.49
CA ALA A 206 19.13 -30.19 -3.92
C ALA A 206 18.07 -29.80 -4.97
N ALA A 207 16.95 -30.52 -5.04
CA ALA A 207 15.83 -30.23 -5.95
C ALA A 207 15.45 -28.73 -5.92
N VAL A 208 15.41 -28.10 -7.09
CA VAL A 208 15.13 -26.67 -7.27
C VAL A 208 13.68 -26.52 -7.75
N ALA A 209 12.95 -25.53 -7.26
CA ALA A 209 11.83 -25.00 -8.01
C ALA A 209 12.36 -24.49 -9.36
N ASP A 210 11.68 -24.72 -10.49
CA ASP A 210 12.12 -24.32 -11.83
C ASP A 210 12.17 -22.79 -11.98
N LEU A 211 13.19 -22.16 -11.38
CA LEU A 211 13.51 -20.77 -11.60
C LEU A 211 14.20 -20.65 -12.96
N PRO A 212 13.70 -19.79 -13.87
CA PRO A 212 14.35 -19.59 -15.14
C PRO A 212 15.72 -18.96 -14.94
N TYR A 213 16.67 -19.32 -15.80
CA TYR A 213 17.97 -18.66 -15.82
C TYR A 213 17.83 -17.16 -16.16
N PRO A 214 18.65 -16.29 -15.54
CA PRO A 214 18.74 -14.89 -15.94
C PRO A 214 19.09 -14.77 -17.43
N SER A 215 18.48 -13.83 -18.13
CA SER A 215 18.66 -13.63 -19.57
C SER A 215 20.12 -13.30 -19.91
N GLU A 216 20.83 -12.60 -19.03
CA GLU A 216 22.26 -12.29 -19.19
C GLU A 216 23.14 -13.54 -19.19
N TYR A 217 22.80 -14.55 -18.37
CA TYR A 217 23.51 -15.83 -18.35
C TYR A 217 23.22 -16.63 -19.63
N LEU A 218 21.96 -16.68 -20.04
CA LEU A 218 21.54 -17.37 -21.26
C LEU A 218 22.16 -16.77 -22.53
N ALA A 219 22.32 -15.44 -22.59
CA ALA A 219 22.93 -14.76 -23.72
C ALA A 219 24.39 -15.17 -23.92
N VAL A 220 25.12 -15.38 -22.82
CA VAL A 220 26.52 -15.81 -22.86
C VAL A 220 26.64 -17.29 -23.19
N ARG A 221 25.75 -18.14 -22.65
CA ARG A 221 25.78 -19.58 -22.93
C ARG A 221 25.54 -19.91 -24.42
N LYS A 222 24.75 -19.09 -25.12
CA LYS A 222 24.47 -19.28 -26.56
C LYS A 222 25.61 -18.83 -27.47
N ASN A 223 26.54 -18.02 -26.96
CA ASN A 223 27.68 -17.46 -27.69
C ASN A 223 28.98 -17.63 -26.87
N PRO A 224 29.46 -18.88 -26.70
CA PRO A 224 30.66 -19.19 -25.93
C PRO A 224 31.89 -18.40 -26.40
#